data_AF-A0A2T0K940-F1
#
_entry.id   AF-A0A2T0K940-F1
#
_cell.length_a   1.000
_cell.length_b   1.000
_cell.length_c   1.000
_cell.angle_alpha   90.00
_cell.angle_beta   90.00
_cell.angle_gamma   90.00
#
_symmetry.space_group_name_H-M   'P 1'
#
loop_
_entity.id
_entity.type
_entity.pdbx_description
1 polymer ?
#
loop_
_entity_poly.entity_id
_entity_poly.type
_entity_poly.pdbx_seq_one_letter_code
_entity_poly.pdbx_strand_id
1 'polypeptide(L)'
;MARYAKRFHAAAGEGHGVASPLGAWLLLALCGAAAGRRSGSAGRELAEALGMDPASAAAAATAMLADEHPVVLSATAVWGLPEDGTQSLRAWLAALPSSTETGPIPAQPDLDRWADDHTLGLINTFPVQVPAEAVLLMATALASRVSWRDPFDIVPAEELRAGSAWAGRLTRVLSSPVRGHHGFIVTTEEAGDVIVHVAEAKVEPGEPGLSVLSVAAAPEIPPATVLAAAHTLAVELHEAGPFGQWPPQTGHLPGRRSLYDLPLGEAPLWTITEEPALTYGREERYRSVLPCWSAESEHDLSREVFGFPAALRVLEPVIGASGLDLKAKQSAVARYSRYGFEAAAVTVLMAVTGLPPEGVVRSAELRFGHPYAVVAVATDERPAEQAPWHGVPVFSAWVSDPDDVPAEEAG
;
A
#
# COMPACT_ATOMS: atom_id res chain seq x y z
N MET A 1 6.10 -4.82 8.62
CA MET A 1 4.77 -4.35 8.17
C MET A 1 3.80 -5.48 7.81
N ALA A 2 4.12 -6.37 6.85
CA ALA A 2 3.18 -7.39 6.34
C ALA A 2 2.37 -8.17 7.40
N ARG A 3 2.97 -8.55 8.54
CA ARG A 3 2.24 -9.19 9.67
C ARG A 3 1.07 -8.36 10.21
N TYR A 4 1.26 -7.05 10.41
CA TYR A 4 0.18 -6.17 10.87
C TYR A 4 -0.87 -5.97 9.78
N ALA A 5 -0.47 -5.86 8.52
CA ALA A 5 -1.42 -5.76 7.40
C ALA A 5 -2.29 -7.01 7.25
N LYS A 6 -1.73 -8.22 7.40
CA LYS A 6 -2.51 -9.48 7.45
C LYS A 6 -3.53 -9.48 8.59
N ARG A 7 -3.13 -8.99 9.77
CA ARG A 7 -4.00 -8.82 10.95
C ARG A 7 -5.09 -7.76 10.75
N PHE A 8 -4.77 -6.67 10.05
CA PHE A 8 -5.71 -5.60 9.70
C PHE A 8 -6.78 -6.09 8.72
N HIS A 9 -6.38 -6.68 7.59
CA HIS A 9 -7.31 -7.11 6.54
C HIS A 9 -8.22 -8.26 6.96
N ALA A 10 -7.73 -9.17 7.82
CA ALA A 10 -8.58 -10.18 8.47
C ALA A 10 -9.71 -9.59 9.34
N ALA A 11 -9.63 -8.30 9.69
CA ALA A 11 -10.63 -7.60 10.48
C ALA A 11 -11.43 -6.56 9.69
N ALA A 12 -10.84 -5.91 8.69
CA ALA A 12 -11.46 -4.90 7.84
C ALA A 12 -12.64 -5.44 7.00
N GLY A 13 -12.58 -6.71 6.60
CA GLY A 13 -13.62 -7.38 5.82
C GLY A 13 -13.22 -7.67 4.37
N GLU A 14 -14.18 -8.17 3.58
CA GLU A 14 -13.96 -8.70 2.23
C GLU A 14 -14.63 -7.87 1.12
N GLY A 15 -15.24 -6.73 1.49
CA GLY A 15 -15.89 -5.80 0.56
C GLY A 15 -14.88 -4.97 -0.24
N HIS A 16 -15.35 -4.29 -1.30
CA HIS A 16 -14.52 -3.33 -2.01
C HIS A 16 -14.12 -2.21 -1.05
N GLY A 17 -12.84 -1.89 -0.98
CA GLY A 17 -12.35 -0.89 -0.04
C GLY A 17 -10.85 -0.70 -0.04
N VAL A 18 -10.42 0.36 0.64
CA VAL A 18 -9.02 0.75 0.82
C VAL A 18 -8.71 0.93 2.31
N ALA A 19 -7.45 0.71 2.68
CA ALA A 19 -6.94 0.96 4.01
C ALA A 19 -5.48 1.39 3.98
N SER A 20 -5.03 2.03 5.06
CA SER A 20 -3.61 2.19 5.39
C SER A 20 -3.28 1.44 6.68
N PRO A 21 -2.84 0.17 6.58
CA PRO A 21 -2.29 -0.55 7.72
C PRO A 21 -1.08 0.20 8.33
N LEU A 22 -0.34 0.98 7.53
CA LEU A 22 0.75 1.81 8.05
C LEU A 22 0.25 2.91 8.99
N GLY A 23 -0.80 3.66 8.63
CA GLY A 23 -1.34 4.72 9.49
C GLY A 23 -1.78 4.19 10.86
N ALA A 24 -2.50 3.08 10.87
CA ALA A 24 -2.89 2.41 12.11
C ALA A 24 -1.67 1.88 12.89
N TRP A 25 -0.64 1.35 12.20
CA TRP A 25 0.59 0.89 12.84
C TRP A 25 1.41 2.02 13.45
N LEU A 26 1.50 3.18 12.79
CA LEU A 26 2.22 4.36 13.29
C LEU A 26 1.65 4.82 14.65
N LEU A 27 0.32 4.86 14.81
CA LEU A 27 -0.30 5.17 16.10
C LEU A 27 0.13 4.19 17.21
N LEU A 28 0.11 2.88 16.92
CA LEU A 28 0.56 1.86 17.86
C LEU A 28 2.07 1.99 18.18
N ALA A 29 2.88 2.37 17.19
CA ALA A 29 4.32 2.56 17.34
C ALA A 29 4.64 3.79 18.21
N LEU A 30 3.90 4.89 18.08
CA LEU A 30 4.01 6.05 18.98
C LEU A 30 3.67 5.68 20.44
N CYS A 31 2.69 4.79 20.67
CA CYS A 31 2.44 4.20 21.99
C CYS A 31 3.59 3.29 22.47
N GLY A 32 4.38 2.72 21.55
CA GLY A 32 5.54 1.89 21.85
C GLY A 32 6.64 2.62 22.63
N ALA A 33 6.78 3.94 22.47
CA ALA A 33 7.71 4.74 23.28
C ALA A 33 7.35 4.78 24.78
N ALA A 34 6.06 4.57 25.12
CA ALA A 34 5.59 4.41 26.50
C ALA A 34 5.75 2.97 27.04
N ALA A 35 6.04 1.99 26.18
CA ALA A 35 6.13 0.57 26.54
C ALA A 35 7.46 0.21 27.24
N GLY A 36 7.64 0.68 28.47
CA GLY A 36 8.78 0.30 29.30
C GLY A 36 8.69 -1.11 29.87
N ARG A 37 9.76 -1.56 30.57
CA ARG A 37 9.83 -2.86 31.29
C ARG A 37 8.70 -3.11 32.32
N ARG A 38 7.86 -2.12 32.61
CA ARG A 38 6.71 -2.20 33.54
C ARG A 38 5.38 -2.50 32.84
N SER A 39 5.31 -2.45 31.50
CA SER A 39 4.06 -2.59 30.74
C SER A 39 3.50 -4.02 30.66
N GLY A 40 4.17 -5.00 31.27
CA GLY A 40 3.61 -6.32 31.57
C GLY A 40 3.01 -7.05 30.37
N SER A 41 1.77 -7.53 30.51
CA SER A 41 1.04 -8.21 29.42
C SER A 41 0.68 -7.27 28.27
N ALA A 42 0.24 -6.05 28.56
CA ALA A 42 -0.13 -5.06 27.55
C ALA A 42 1.04 -4.71 26.62
N GLY A 43 2.26 -4.65 27.14
CA GLY A 43 3.47 -4.49 26.32
C GLY A 43 3.71 -5.66 25.35
N ARG A 44 3.40 -6.90 25.75
CA ARG A 44 3.49 -8.07 24.84
C ARG A 44 2.37 -8.09 23.81
N GLU A 45 1.14 -7.73 24.20
CA GLU A 45 -0.02 -7.65 23.31
C GLU A 45 0.20 -6.57 22.23
N LEU A 46 0.79 -5.43 22.63
CA LEU A 46 1.22 -4.38 21.70
C LEU A 46 2.34 -4.88 20.76
N ALA A 47 3.34 -5.60 21.28
CA ALA A 47 4.40 -6.19 20.46
C ALA A 47 3.88 -7.22 19.44
N GLU A 48 2.91 -8.04 19.84
CA GLU A 48 2.23 -9.01 18.99
C GLU A 48 1.42 -8.32 17.87
N ALA A 49 0.69 -7.25 18.21
CA ALA A 49 -0.01 -6.44 17.22
C ALA A 49 0.96 -5.78 16.24
N LEU A 50 1.96 -5.03 16.73
CA LEU A 50 3.00 -4.39 15.91
C LEU A 50 3.80 -5.39 15.07
N GLY A 51 3.84 -6.66 15.48
CA GLY A 51 4.64 -7.72 14.89
C GLY A 51 6.14 -7.56 15.14
N MET A 52 6.55 -6.74 16.12
CA MET A 52 7.94 -6.49 16.52
C MET A 52 7.99 -5.84 17.91
N ASP A 53 9.19 -5.66 18.47
CA ASP A 53 9.37 -4.97 19.75
C ASP A 53 8.83 -3.52 19.71
N PRO A 54 8.07 -3.05 20.72
CA PRO A 54 7.44 -1.73 20.68
C PRO A 54 8.42 -0.55 20.70
N ALA A 55 9.59 -0.67 21.34
CA ALA A 55 10.58 0.40 21.33
C ALA A 55 11.29 0.47 19.96
N SER A 56 11.52 -0.68 19.34
CA SER A 56 12.02 -0.76 17.96
C SER A 56 11.00 -0.23 16.95
N ALA A 57 9.70 -0.47 17.17
CA ALA A 57 8.61 0.09 16.37
C ALA A 57 8.57 1.62 16.49
N ALA A 58 8.64 2.16 17.71
CA ALA A 58 8.72 3.60 17.96
C ALA A 58 9.91 4.25 17.24
N ALA A 59 11.10 3.63 17.33
CA ALA A 59 12.30 4.13 16.66
C ALA A 59 12.16 4.13 15.12
N ALA A 60 11.55 3.11 14.54
CA ALA A 60 11.28 3.05 13.09
C ALA A 60 10.25 4.11 12.66
N ALA A 61 9.16 4.29 13.42
CA ALA A 61 8.17 5.35 13.18
C ALA A 61 8.81 6.75 13.26
N THR A 62 9.68 7.00 14.24
CA THR A 62 10.43 8.27 14.34
C THR A 62 11.40 8.47 13.18
N ALA A 63 12.09 7.43 12.70
CA ALA A 63 12.96 7.54 11.54
C ALA A 63 12.18 7.90 10.25
N MET A 64 11.03 7.26 10.03
CA MET A 64 10.14 7.57 8.90
C MET A 64 9.56 8.99 8.99
N LEU A 65 9.07 9.39 10.16
CA LEU A 65 8.42 10.70 10.35
C LEU A 65 9.41 11.87 10.43
N ALA A 66 10.72 11.61 10.50
CA ALA A 66 11.79 12.60 10.42
C ALA A 66 12.36 12.77 9.00
N ASP A 67 12.04 11.86 8.09
CA ASP A 67 12.48 11.85 6.68
C ASP A 67 11.23 11.99 5.80
N GLU A 68 10.85 13.23 5.48
CA GLU A 68 9.63 13.51 4.73
C GLU A 68 9.67 12.88 3.33
N HIS A 69 8.72 12.00 3.04
CA HIS A 69 8.68 11.28 1.78
C HIS A 69 7.98 12.11 0.68
N PRO A 70 8.65 12.45 -0.44
CA PRO A 70 8.20 13.48 -1.39
C PRO A 70 6.85 13.17 -2.07
N VAL A 71 6.49 11.89 -2.19
CA VAL A 71 5.20 11.46 -2.77
C VAL A 71 4.27 10.76 -1.77
N VAL A 72 4.62 10.74 -0.48
CA VAL A 72 3.76 10.20 0.59
C VAL A 72 3.76 11.22 1.73
N LEU A 73 2.79 12.14 1.68
CA LEU A 73 2.58 13.07 2.77
C LEU A 73 2.16 12.27 4.01
N SER A 74 2.85 12.51 5.12
CA SER A 74 2.59 11.86 6.40
C SER A 74 2.53 12.90 7.52
N ALA A 75 1.53 12.76 8.39
CA ALA A 75 1.36 13.61 9.56
C ALA A 75 0.92 12.79 10.76
N THR A 76 1.36 13.21 11.95
CA THR A 76 0.96 12.60 13.22
C THR A 76 0.60 13.68 14.22
N ALA A 77 -0.37 13.40 15.08
CA ALA A 77 -0.76 14.32 16.14
C ALA A 77 -1.13 13.58 17.43
N VAL A 78 -0.85 14.21 18.57
CA VAL A 78 -1.17 13.75 19.93
C VAL A 78 -1.66 14.97 20.72
N TRP A 79 -2.98 15.12 20.81
CA TRP A 79 -3.64 16.23 21.50
C TRP A 79 -4.35 15.81 22.78
N GLY A 80 -4.63 16.80 23.63
CA GLY A 80 -5.11 16.60 24.98
C GLY A 80 -3.96 16.35 25.94
N LEU A 81 -4.28 15.74 27.09
CA LEU A 81 -3.38 15.53 28.24
C LEU A 81 -3.13 16.81 29.07
N PRO A 82 -2.99 16.71 30.41
CA PRO A 82 -2.81 17.86 31.28
C PRO A 82 -1.38 18.44 31.22
N GLU A 83 -1.27 19.77 31.22
CA GLU A 83 0.01 20.49 31.29
C GLU A 83 0.83 20.09 32.54
N ASP A 84 0.16 19.92 33.68
CA ASP A 84 0.72 19.38 34.94
C ASP A 84 0.83 17.84 34.95
N GLY A 85 1.20 17.25 33.82
CA GLY A 85 1.27 15.80 33.61
C GLY A 85 2.23 15.04 34.53
N THR A 86 2.13 13.70 34.53
CA THR A 86 3.10 12.86 35.26
C THR A 86 4.51 12.98 34.65
N GLN A 87 5.56 12.57 35.40
CA GLN A 87 6.91 12.52 34.83
C GLN A 87 7.01 11.50 33.68
N SER A 88 6.23 10.43 33.72
CA SER A 88 6.15 9.44 32.63
C SER A 88 5.52 10.06 31.38
N LEU A 89 4.45 10.84 31.54
CA LEU A 89 3.76 11.56 30.46
C LEU A 89 4.70 12.56 29.77
N ARG A 90 5.41 13.40 30.54
CA ARG A 90 6.43 14.30 29.97
C ARG A 90 7.55 13.55 29.23
N ALA A 91 7.98 12.40 29.75
CA ALA A 91 9.02 11.59 29.11
C ALA A 91 8.52 10.94 27.81
N TRP A 92 7.26 10.53 27.73
CA TRP A 92 6.66 9.99 26.50
C TRP A 92 6.45 11.08 25.44
N LEU A 93 5.88 12.23 25.81
CA LEU A 93 5.71 13.37 24.90
C LEU A 93 7.06 13.85 24.33
N ALA A 94 8.11 13.91 25.16
CA ALA A 94 9.46 14.26 24.72
C ALA A 94 10.17 13.18 23.87
N ALA A 95 9.57 11.99 23.73
CA ALA A 95 10.05 10.89 22.89
C ALA A 95 9.26 10.73 21.58
N LEU A 96 8.21 11.52 21.37
CA LEU A 96 7.50 11.59 20.09
C LEU A 96 8.41 12.20 19.01
N PRO A 97 8.21 11.86 17.72
CA PRO A 97 8.84 12.55 16.60
C PRO A 97 8.61 14.06 16.68
N SER A 98 9.61 14.87 16.31
CA SER A 98 9.50 16.33 16.35
C SER A 98 8.48 16.91 15.36
N SER A 99 8.08 16.12 14.36
CA SER A 99 7.01 16.40 13.40
C SER A 99 5.61 16.04 13.92
N THR A 100 5.49 15.40 15.08
CA THR A 100 4.19 15.11 15.71
C THR A 100 3.60 16.38 16.33
N GLU A 101 2.44 16.80 15.85
CA GLU A 101 1.71 17.93 16.43
C GLU A 101 1.24 17.60 17.85
N THR A 102 1.39 18.55 18.79
CA THR A 102 0.94 18.38 20.18
C THR A 102 0.29 19.66 20.70
N GLY A 103 -0.66 19.52 21.62
CA GLY A 103 -1.40 20.65 22.20
C GLY A 103 -2.74 20.26 22.81
N PRO A 104 -3.60 21.24 23.16
CA PRO A 104 -4.99 20.95 23.54
C PRO A 104 -5.75 20.31 22.37
N ILE A 105 -6.82 19.56 22.67
CA ILE A 105 -7.70 18.98 21.64
C ILE A 105 -8.34 20.13 20.82
N PRO A 106 -8.12 20.20 19.50
CA PRO A 106 -8.71 21.23 18.66
C PRO A 106 -10.24 21.11 18.58
N ALA A 107 -10.90 22.21 18.23
CA ALA A 107 -12.33 22.18 17.91
C ALA A 107 -12.57 21.43 16.59
N GLN A 108 -13.76 20.84 16.41
CA GLN A 108 -14.10 20.04 15.22
C GLN A 108 -13.76 20.73 13.88
N PRO A 109 -14.04 22.05 13.64
CA PRO A 109 -13.69 22.70 12.37
C PRO A 109 -12.19 22.88 12.12
N ASP A 110 -11.35 22.77 13.16
CA ASP A 110 -9.89 22.78 13.03
C ASP A 110 -9.36 21.34 12.85
N LEU A 111 -10.01 20.32 13.42
CA LEU A 111 -9.75 18.90 13.10
C LEU A 111 -10.11 18.56 11.65
N ASP A 112 -11.23 19.08 11.15
CA ASP A 112 -11.67 18.88 9.76
C ASP A 112 -10.67 19.55 8.79
N ARG A 113 -10.16 20.75 9.14
CA ARG A 113 -9.09 21.42 8.37
C ARG A 113 -7.77 20.65 8.44
N TRP A 114 -7.40 20.13 9.61
CA TRP A 114 -6.22 19.27 9.77
C TRP A 114 -6.31 18.03 8.87
N ALA A 115 -7.49 17.41 8.76
CA ALA A 115 -7.71 16.32 7.84
C ALA A 115 -7.55 16.75 6.38
N ASP A 116 -8.13 17.89 5.96
CA ASP A 116 -8.03 18.43 4.60
C ASP A 116 -6.57 18.73 4.20
N ASP A 117 -5.88 19.54 5.02
CA ASP A 117 -4.49 19.95 4.83
C ASP A 117 -3.54 18.74 4.78
N HIS A 118 -3.68 17.78 5.71
CA HIS A 118 -2.83 16.59 5.79
C HIS A 118 -3.33 15.38 4.98
N THR A 119 -4.33 15.54 4.12
CA THR A 119 -4.73 14.50 3.15
C THR A 119 -4.82 15.00 1.70
N LEU A 120 -4.22 16.16 1.39
CA LEU A 120 -4.25 16.77 0.05
C LEU A 120 -5.69 17.04 -0.44
N GLY A 121 -6.62 17.30 0.49
CA GLY A 121 -8.06 17.47 0.25
C GLY A 121 -8.83 16.18 -0.07
N LEU A 122 -8.23 14.99 0.12
CA LEU A 122 -8.92 13.71 -0.12
C LEU A 122 -9.90 13.35 1.02
N ILE A 123 -9.62 13.79 2.26
CA ILE A 123 -10.45 13.59 3.44
C ILE A 123 -10.65 14.95 4.12
N ASN A 124 -11.76 15.62 3.79
CA ASN A 124 -12.07 16.99 4.24
C ASN A 124 -12.80 17.07 5.59
N THR A 125 -13.09 15.92 6.23
CA THR A 125 -13.84 15.82 7.48
C THR A 125 -13.13 14.82 8.39
N PHE A 126 -12.91 15.17 9.66
CA PHE A 126 -12.22 14.29 10.59
C PHE A 126 -13.13 13.09 10.97
N PRO A 127 -12.65 11.83 10.91
CA PRO A 127 -13.51 10.64 10.92
C PRO A 127 -14.27 10.37 12.24
N VAL A 128 -13.92 11.09 13.31
CA VAL A 128 -14.51 10.95 14.65
C VAL A 128 -15.02 12.31 15.13
N GLN A 129 -16.28 12.37 15.56
CA GLN A 129 -16.79 13.51 16.32
C GLN A 129 -16.23 13.45 17.74
N VAL A 130 -15.40 14.42 18.11
CA VAL A 130 -14.64 14.39 19.37
C VAL A 130 -15.50 14.96 20.51
N PRO A 131 -15.80 14.18 21.57
CA PRO A 131 -16.64 14.64 22.67
C PRO A 131 -15.86 15.55 23.62
N ALA A 132 -16.57 16.42 24.35
CA ALA A 132 -15.95 17.43 25.22
C ALA A 132 -15.18 16.83 26.41
N GLU A 133 -15.51 15.59 26.80
CA GLU A 133 -14.81 14.81 27.83
C GLU A 133 -13.58 14.03 27.33
N ALA A 134 -13.20 14.18 26.06
CA ALA A 134 -11.99 13.52 25.53
C ALA A 134 -10.72 14.02 26.26
N VAL A 135 -9.91 13.09 26.76
CA VAL A 135 -8.67 13.38 27.50
C VAL A 135 -7.40 13.21 26.66
N LEU A 136 -7.49 12.46 25.58
CA LEU A 136 -6.43 12.16 24.62
C LEU A 136 -7.07 11.93 23.25
N LEU A 137 -6.50 12.55 22.22
CA LEU A 137 -6.78 12.27 20.82
C LEU A 137 -5.45 12.02 20.12
N MET A 138 -5.33 10.92 19.39
CA MET A 138 -4.16 10.65 18.54
C MET A 138 -4.62 10.43 17.11
N ALA A 139 -3.90 11.02 16.15
CA ALA A 139 -4.23 10.93 14.73
C ALA A 139 -2.98 10.64 13.88
N THR A 140 -3.22 9.94 12.77
CA THR A 140 -2.28 9.78 11.66
C THR A 140 -3.01 10.13 10.39
N ALA A 141 -2.40 10.93 9.54
CA ALA A 141 -2.83 11.13 8.16
C ALA A 141 -1.72 10.66 7.23
N LEU A 142 -2.12 9.95 6.17
CA LEU A 142 -1.24 9.48 5.10
C LEU A 142 -1.97 9.73 3.78
N ALA A 143 -1.32 10.45 2.86
CA ALA A 143 -1.88 10.72 1.54
C ALA A 143 -0.80 10.68 0.46
N SER A 144 -1.21 10.26 -0.73
CA SER A 144 -0.38 10.25 -1.93
C SER A 144 -1.24 10.63 -3.12
N ARG A 145 -0.69 11.46 -4.00
CA ARG A 145 -1.29 11.83 -5.29
C ARG A 145 -0.17 11.80 -6.31
N VAL A 146 -0.13 10.76 -7.14
CA VAL A 146 0.97 10.50 -8.08
C VAL A 146 0.48 10.19 -9.48
N SER A 147 1.16 10.76 -10.46
CA SER A 147 1.02 10.33 -11.86
C SER A 147 1.87 9.08 -12.12
N TRP A 148 1.43 8.18 -12.99
CA TRP A 148 2.28 7.08 -13.45
C TRP A 148 3.47 7.63 -14.26
N ARG A 149 4.64 7.00 -14.14
CA ARG A 149 5.78 7.26 -15.04
C ARG A 149 5.39 7.01 -16.49
N ASP A 150 4.72 5.88 -16.71
CA ASP A 150 4.24 5.40 -18.00
C ASP A 150 2.72 5.21 -17.91
N PRO A 151 1.89 6.11 -18.46
CA PRO A 151 0.43 5.98 -18.39
C PRO A 151 -0.10 4.72 -19.06
N PHE A 152 -1.29 4.28 -18.64
CA PHE A 152 -1.97 3.14 -19.25
C PHE A 152 -2.54 3.48 -20.63
N ASP A 153 -2.55 2.45 -21.50
CA ASP A 153 -3.38 2.40 -22.69
C ASP A 153 -4.82 2.02 -22.30
N ILE A 154 -5.80 2.36 -23.14
CA ILE A 154 -7.20 1.94 -22.95
C ILE A 154 -7.57 0.92 -24.01
N VAL A 155 -8.21 -0.16 -23.58
CA VAL A 155 -8.71 -1.22 -24.46
C VAL A 155 -10.15 -1.61 -24.12
N PRO A 156 -10.89 -2.27 -25.04
CA PRO A 156 -12.24 -2.76 -24.76
C PRO A 156 -12.24 -3.80 -23.62
N ALA A 157 -13.30 -3.81 -22.80
CA ALA A 157 -13.40 -4.71 -21.65
C ALA A 157 -13.41 -6.20 -22.02
N GLU A 158 -13.70 -6.56 -23.27
CA GLU A 158 -13.60 -7.91 -23.81
C GLU A 158 -12.17 -8.49 -23.76
N GLU A 159 -11.14 -7.65 -23.60
CA GLU A 159 -9.76 -8.07 -23.35
C GLU A 159 -9.57 -8.74 -21.97
N LEU A 160 -10.48 -8.53 -21.01
CA LEU A 160 -10.55 -9.35 -19.79
C LEU A 160 -11.07 -10.77 -20.05
N ARG A 161 -11.54 -11.07 -21.27
CA ARG A 161 -12.09 -12.35 -21.76
C ARG A 161 -13.40 -12.76 -21.08
N ALA A 162 -14.09 -13.74 -21.69
CA ALA A 162 -15.41 -14.20 -21.27
C ALA A 162 -15.47 -14.88 -19.89
N GLY A 163 -14.31 -15.24 -19.30
CA GLY A 163 -14.22 -15.75 -17.93
C GLY A 163 -14.20 -14.67 -16.85
N SER A 164 -14.14 -13.38 -17.22
CA SER A 164 -14.10 -12.27 -16.28
C SER A 164 -15.47 -11.98 -15.64
N ALA A 165 -15.45 -11.70 -14.34
CA ALA A 165 -16.59 -11.14 -13.61
C ALA A 165 -16.98 -9.72 -14.06
N TRP A 166 -16.07 -9.01 -14.76
CA TRP A 166 -16.19 -7.59 -15.12
C TRP A 166 -16.58 -7.34 -16.58
N ALA A 167 -16.28 -8.28 -17.49
CA ALA A 167 -16.47 -8.08 -18.94
C ALA A 167 -17.93 -7.83 -19.39
N GLY A 168 -18.92 -8.16 -18.55
CA GLY A 168 -20.34 -7.82 -18.78
C GLY A 168 -20.82 -6.52 -18.10
N ARG A 169 -19.94 -5.85 -17.34
CA ARG A 169 -20.22 -4.64 -16.55
C ARG A 169 -19.49 -3.39 -17.07
N LEU A 170 -18.26 -3.58 -17.56
CA LEU A 170 -17.39 -2.50 -18.03
C LEU A 170 -17.41 -2.44 -19.56
N THR A 171 -17.20 -1.25 -20.12
CA THR A 171 -16.99 -1.07 -21.58
C THR A 171 -15.52 -0.93 -21.94
N ARG A 172 -14.72 -0.33 -21.06
CA ARG A 172 -13.29 -0.09 -21.25
C ARG A 172 -12.49 -0.48 -20.00
N VAL A 173 -11.23 -0.84 -20.22
CA VAL A 173 -10.27 -1.20 -19.18
C VAL A 173 -8.89 -0.68 -19.53
N LEU A 174 -7.99 -0.68 -18.55
CA LEU A 174 -6.59 -0.29 -18.70
C LEU A 174 -5.77 -1.46 -19.24
N SER A 175 -4.82 -1.17 -20.13
CA SER A 175 -3.79 -2.08 -20.60
C SER A 175 -2.42 -1.48 -20.28
N SER A 176 -1.53 -2.26 -19.69
CA SER A 176 -0.16 -1.80 -19.42
C SER A 176 0.55 -1.41 -20.72
N PRO A 177 1.29 -0.30 -20.77
CA PRO A 177 2.10 0.07 -21.91
C PRO A 177 3.18 -0.98 -22.20
N VAL A 178 3.69 -1.00 -23.43
CA VAL A 178 4.69 -1.98 -23.92
C VAL A 178 6.02 -1.93 -23.15
N ARG A 179 6.30 -0.82 -22.45
CA ARG A 179 7.50 -0.60 -21.62
C ARG A 179 7.12 0.16 -20.35
N GLY A 180 7.96 0.07 -19.33
CA GLY A 180 7.85 0.87 -18.09
C GLY A 180 6.99 0.25 -16.99
N HIS A 181 6.04 -0.63 -17.33
CA HIS A 181 5.35 -1.49 -16.37
C HIS A 181 5.97 -2.88 -16.32
N HIS A 182 5.83 -3.53 -15.16
CA HIS A 182 6.33 -4.88 -14.95
C HIS A 182 5.18 -5.84 -14.71
N GLY A 183 5.26 -7.03 -15.32
CA GLY A 183 4.35 -8.14 -15.07
C GLY A 183 5.15 -9.42 -14.84
N PHE A 184 4.65 -10.32 -14.00
CA PHE A 184 5.23 -11.65 -13.77
C PHE A 184 4.23 -12.59 -13.07
N ILE A 185 4.58 -13.87 -13.05
CA ILE A 185 3.82 -14.93 -12.36
C ILE A 185 4.67 -15.46 -11.19
N VAL A 186 4.06 -15.65 -10.02
CA VAL A 186 4.73 -16.19 -8.82
C VAL A 186 3.93 -17.32 -8.22
N THR A 187 4.57 -18.43 -7.90
CA THR A 187 3.99 -19.48 -7.04
C THR A 187 4.21 -19.11 -5.58
N THR A 188 3.13 -18.88 -4.83
CA THR A 188 3.15 -18.59 -3.40
C THR A 188 2.67 -19.81 -2.59
N GLU A 189 3.06 -19.90 -1.32
CA GLU A 189 2.67 -21.00 -0.43
C GLU A 189 1.17 -21.01 -0.10
N GLU A 190 0.60 -19.85 0.23
CA GLU A 190 -0.80 -19.75 0.69
C GLU A 190 -1.82 -19.51 -0.46
N ALA A 191 -1.43 -18.81 -1.54
CA ALA A 191 -2.35 -18.41 -2.63
C ALA A 191 -2.14 -19.16 -3.96
N GLY A 192 -1.15 -20.06 -4.04
CA GLY A 192 -0.81 -20.76 -5.28
C GLY A 192 -0.16 -19.83 -6.32
N ASP A 193 -0.39 -20.11 -7.61
CA ASP A 193 0.08 -19.27 -8.71
C ASP A 193 -0.73 -17.96 -8.78
N VAL A 194 -0.04 -16.83 -8.61
CA VAL A 194 -0.60 -15.47 -8.71
C VAL A 194 0.01 -14.71 -9.88
N ILE A 195 -0.80 -13.84 -10.50
CA ILE A 195 -0.31 -12.81 -11.43
C ILE A 195 0.01 -11.53 -10.66
N VAL A 196 1.11 -10.88 -11.04
CA VAL A 196 1.54 -9.60 -10.47
C VAL A 196 1.73 -8.60 -11.61
N HIS A 197 1.22 -7.39 -11.40
CA HIS A 197 1.50 -6.20 -12.20
C HIS A 197 2.07 -5.12 -11.30
N VAL A 198 3.00 -4.31 -11.81
CA VAL A 198 3.57 -3.15 -11.11
C VAL A 198 3.58 -1.94 -12.03
N ALA A 199 3.07 -0.81 -11.53
CA ALA A 199 3.24 0.52 -12.09
C ALA A 199 4.02 1.40 -11.11
N GLU A 200 4.89 2.26 -11.63
CA GLU A 200 5.74 3.15 -10.83
C GLU A 200 5.27 4.61 -11.00
N ALA A 201 5.29 5.36 -9.90
CA ALA A 201 5.04 6.79 -9.91
C ALA A 201 6.13 7.54 -10.69
N LYS A 202 5.73 8.64 -11.34
CA LYS A 202 6.65 9.57 -11.97
C LYS A 202 7.34 10.42 -10.89
N VAL A 203 8.63 10.18 -10.70
CA VAL A 203 9.53 11.00 -9.87
C VAL A 203 10.77 11.40 -10.66
N GLU A 204 11.52 12.39 -10.17
CA GLU A 204 12.83 12.71 -10.75
C GLU A 204 13.84 11.59 -10.45
N PRO A 205 14.84 11.34 -11.32
CA PRO A 205 15.77 10.22 -11.14
C PRO A 205 16.55 10.29 -9.81
N GLY A 206 16.46 9.23 -9.01
CA GLY A 206 17.09 9.12 -7.69
C GLY A 206 16.29 9.70 -6.52
N GLU A 207 15.12 10.30 -6.76
CA GLU A 207 14.19 10.68 -5.70
C GLU A 207 13.36 9.48 -5.21
N PRO A 208 12.97 9.44 -3.92
CA PRO A 208 11.99 8.46 -3.43
C PRO A 208 10.65 8.54 -4.16
N GLY A 209 10.01 7.40 -4.36
CA GLY A 209 8.84 7.22 -5.21
C GLY A 209 7.78 6.28 -4.63
N LEU A 210 6.85 5.85 -5.48
CA LEU A 210 5.78 4.93 -5.10
C LEU A 210 5.60 3.87 -6.18
N SER A 211 5.69 2.60 -5.79
CA SER A 211 5.37 1.45 -6.64
C SER A 211 4.01 0.89 -6.24
N VAL A 212 3.11 0.71 -7.20
CA VAL A 212 1.77 0.16 -6.97
C VAL A 212 1.66 -1.20 -7.62
N LEU A 213 1.55 -2.23 -6.78
CA LEU A 213 1.44 -3.63 -7.17
C LEU A 213 -0.04 -4.04 -7.23
N SER A 214 -0.47 -4.65 -8.33
CA SER A 214 -1.75 -5.37 -8.42
C SER A 214 -1.48 -6.88 -8.40
N VAL A 215 -2.19 -7.64 -7.57
CA VAL A 215 -1.99 -9.08 -7.38
C VAL A 215 -3.32 -9.83 -7.41
N ALA A 216 -3.45 -10.80 -8.32
CA ALA A 216 -4.61 -11.69 -8.40
C ALA A 216 -4.19 -13.16 -8.32
N ALA A 217 -4.91 -13.93 -7.50
CA ALA A 217 -4.81 -15.39 -7.39
C ALA A 217 -6.04 -16.04 -8.06
N ALA A 218 -6.16 -17.36 -8.04
CA ALA A 218 -7.36 -18.02 -8.56
C ALA A 218 -8.65 -17.55 -7.82
N PRO A 219 -9.82 -17.46 -8.48
CA PRO A 219 -11.03 -16.86 -7.91
C PRO A 219 -11.55 -17.50 -6.61
N GLU A 220 -11.20 -18.76 -6.34
CA GLU A 220 -11.52 -19.50 -5.13
C GLU A 220 -10.64 -19.16 -3.92
N ILE A 221 -9.54 -18.42 -4.10
CA ILE A 221 -8.61 -18.05 -3.03
C ILE A 221 -9.21 -16.90 -2.20
N PRO A 222 -9.32 -17.03 -0.86
CA PRO A 222 -9.94 -16.01 -0.03
C PRO A 222 -9.25 -14.63 -0.10
N PRO A 223 -9.99 -13.51 -0.04
CA PRO A 223 -9.44 -12.16 -0.13
C PRO A 223 -8.27 -11.89 0.82
N ALA A 224 -8.40 -12.30 2.09
CA ALA A 224 -7.37 -12.14 3.11
C ALA A 224 -6.06 -12.87 2.76
N THR A 225 -6.14 -14.00 2.05
CA THR A 225 -4.97 -14.76 1.58
C THR A 225 -4.28 -14.04 0.42
N VAL A 226 -5.04 -13.49 -0.54
CA VAL A 226 -4.49 -12.70 -1.65
C VAL A 226 -3.84 -11.41 -1.16
N LEU A 227 -4.50 -10.69 -0.22
CA LEU A 227 -3.95 -9.49 0.42
C LEU A 227 -2.67 -9.80 1.23
N ALA A 228 -2.62 -10.93 1.95
CA ALA A 228 -1.42 -11.37 2.65
C ALA A 228 -0.27 -11.67 1.68
N ALA A 229 -0.55 -12.39 0.59
CA ALA A 229 0.44 -12.67 -0.46
C ALA A 229 0.95 -11.37 -1.11
N ALA A 230 0.04 -10.43 -1.43
CA ALA A 230 0.41 -9.14 -2.00
C ALA A 230 1.32 -8.31 -1.08
N HIS A 231 1.05 -8.29 0.23
CA HIS A 231 1.92 -7.61 1.20
C HIS A 231 3.28 -8.29 1.41
N THR A 232 3.38 -9.61 1.27
CA THR A 232 4.66 -10.32 1.29
C THR A 232 5.48 -10.02 0.02
N LEU A 233 4.86 -10.19 -1.16
CA LEU A 233 5.50 -9.90 -2.44
C LEU A 233 5.94 -8.43 -2.55
N ALA A 234 5.15 -7.49 -2.02
CA ALA A 234 5.51 -6.08 -1.92
C ALA A 234 6.83 -5.83 -1.19
N VAL A 235 7.18 -6.63 -0.19
CA VAL A 235 8.46 -6.51 0.55
C VAL A 235 9.57 -7.26 -0.17
N GLU A 236 9.35 -8.54 -0.51
CA GLU A 236 10.35 -9.41 -1.16
C GLU A 236 10.85 -8.83 -2.51
N LEU A 237 9.97 -8.15 -3.24
CA LEU A 237 10.29 -7.52 -4.53
C LEU A 237 11.27 -6.36 -4.40
N HIS A 238 11.20 -5.59 -3.32
CA HIS A 238 12.12 -4.49 -3.05
C HIS A 238 13.44 -5.01 -2.44
N GLU A 239 13.38 -6.06 -1.60
CA GLU A 239 14.59 -6.78 -1.14
C GLU A 239 15.37 -7.46 -2.29
N ALA A 240 14.68 -7.88 -3.36
CA ALA A 240 15.31 -8.49 -4.54
C ALA A 240 16.07 -7.50 -5.44
N GLY A 241 15.88 -6.18 -5.26
CA GLY A 241 16.53 -5.13 -6.06
C GLY A 241 15.73 -4.69 -7.29
N PRO A 242 16.29 -3.76 -8.10
CA PRO A 242 15.53 -3.01 -9.10
C PRO A 242 14.97 -3.87 -10.23
N PHE A 243 13.79 -3.45 -10.71
CA PHE A 243 13.08 -4.12 -11.80
C PHE A 243 13.87 -4.14 -13.12
N GLY A 244 13.69 -5.22 -13.89
CA GLY A 244 13.97 -5.22 -15.32
C GLY A 244 15.25 -5.91 -15.81
N GLN A 245 16.10 -6.45 -14.92
CA GLN A 245 17.23 -7.29 -15.36
C GLN A 245 16.89 -8.78 -15.23
N TRP A 246 16.85 -9.49 -16.37
CA TRP A 246 16.79 -10.94 -16.42
C TRP A 246 18.02 -11.51 -17.16
N PRO A 247 18.73 -12.51 -16.59
CA PRO A 247 18.58 -12.99 -15.21
C PRO A 247 18.96 -11.88 -14.20
N PRO A 248 18.34 -11.85 -13.02
CA PRO A 248 18.69 -10.86 -12.00
C PRO A 248 20.14 -11.07 -11.55
N GLN A 249 20.92 -10.00 -11.54
CA GLN A 249 22.33 -10.01 -11.12
C GLN A 249 22.48 -10.11 -9.60
N THR A 250 21.42 -9.75 -8.87
CA THR A 250 21.24 -9.86 -7.42
C THR A 250 19.80 -10.26 -7.15
N GLY A 251 19.55 -11.22 -6.26
CA GLY A 251 18.20 -11.57 -5.80
C GLY A 251 17.35 -12.39 -6.80
N HIS A 252 16.88 -13.56 -6.39
CA HIS A 252 15.80 -14.27 -7.11
C HIS A 252 14.52 -14.10 -6.29
N LEU A 253 13.51 -13.38 -6.81
CA LEU A 253 12.18 -13.33 -6.18
C LEU A 253 11.65 -14.76 -6.01
N PRO A 254 11.46 -15.29 -4.79
CA PRO A 254 11.09 -16.68 -4.59
C PRO A 254 9.81 -17.05 -5.35
N GLY A 255 9.77 -18.26 -5.92
CA GLY A 255 8.59 -18.75 -6.64
C GLY A 255 8.29 -18.08 -7.99
N ARG A 256 9.05 -17.05 -8.43
CA ARG A 256 8.85 -16.44 -9.76
C ARG A 256 9.00 -17.49 -10.87
N ARG A 257 8.05 -17.53 -11.79
CA ARG A 257 7.97 -18.52 -12.89
C ARG A 257 8.44 -17.92 -14.21
N SER A 258 9.28 -18.65 -14.95
CA SER A 258 9.56 -18.35 -16.35
C SER A 258 8.35 -18.74 -17.22
N LEU A 259 8.01 -17.91 -18.21
CA LEU A 259 6.98 -18.23 -19.21
C LEU A 259 7.36 -19.46 -20.05
N TYR A 260 8.64 -19.80 -20.14
CA TYR A 260 9.10 -21.01 -20.82
C TYR A 260 8.86 -22.30 -20.03
N ASP A 261 8.67 -22.20 -18.70
CA ASP A 261 8.37 -23.33 -17.81
C ASP A 261 6.84 -23.51 -17.60
N LEU A 262 6.04 -22.72 -18.33
CA LEU A 262 4.58 -22.73 -18.32
C LEU A 262 4.05 -23.22 -19.68
N PRO A 263 2.85 -23.85 -19.72
CA PRO A 263 2.24 -24.30 -20.97
C PRO A 263 1.79 -23.11 -21.83
N LEU A 264 1.87 -23.24 -23.15
CA LEU A 264 1.26 -22.31 -24.10
C LEU A 264 -0.27 -22.45 -24.10
N GLY A 265 -0.96 -21.36 -24.39
CA GLY A 265 -2.42 -21.29 -24.43
C GLY A 265 -3.03 -20.67 -23.18
N GLU A 266 -4.31 -20.99 -22.95
CA GLU A 266 -5.17 -20.36 -21.95
C GLU A 266 -5.01 -20.98 -20.56
N ALA A 267 -4.86 -20.13 -19.55
CA ALA A 267 -5.00 -20.44 -18.12
C ALA A 267 -5.99 -19.45 -17.48
N PRO A 268 -6.49 -19.70 -16.25
CA PRO A 268 -7.52 -18.85 -15.64
C PRO A 268 -7.14 -17.37 -15.50
N LEU A 269 -5.87 -17.09 -15.20
CA LEU A 269 -5.36 -15.73 -14.94
C LEU A 269 -4.52 -15.16 -16.09
N TRP A 270 -4.12 -15.99 -17.07
CA TRP A 270 -3.20 -15.58 -18.13
C TRP A 270 -3.34 -16.38 -19.42
N THR A 271 -2.86 -15.84 -20.53
CA THR A 271 -2.63 -16.59 -21.79
C THR A 271 -1.16 -16.48 -22.18
N ILE A 272 -0.50 -17.59 -22.49
CA ILE A 272 0.88 -17.58 -22.99
C ILE A 272 0.91 -17.89 -24.48
N THR A 273 1.50 -16.99 -25.26
CA THR A 273 1.80 -17.18 -26.69
C THR A 273 3.31 -17.22 -26.92
N GLU A 274 3.72 -17.79 -28.05
CA GLU A 274 5.12 -17.84 -28.49
C GLU A 274 5.20 -17.37 -29.94
N GLU A 275 6.05 -16.38 -30.20
CA GLU A 275 6.18 -15.75 -31.53
C GLU A 275 7.67 -15.66 -31.93
N PRO A 276 8.02 -15.90 -33.21
CA PRO A 276 9.33 -15.55 -33.74
C PRO A 276 9.51 -14.03 -33.73
N ALA A 277 10.62 -13.55 -33.17
CA ALA A 277 10.92 -12.13 -33.10
C ALA A 277 12.42 -11.89 -33.23
N LEU A 278 12.81 -10.67 -33.61
CA LEU A 278 14.21 -10.27 -33.53
C LEU A 278 14.55 -9.98 -32.06
N THR A 279 15.38 -10.82 -31.45
CA THR A 279 15.75 -10.74 -30.03
C THR A 279 17.05 -11.47 -29.71
N TYR A 280 17.75 -11.04 -28.65
CA TYR A 280 18.98 -11.68 -28.19
C TYR A 280 18.69 -12.84 -27.22
N GLY A 281 18.10 -13.92 -27.74
CA GLY A 281 17.92 -15.19 -27.02
C GLY A 281 16.47 -15.48 -26.61
N ARG A 282 16.26 -15.83 -25.33
CA ARG A 282 14.94 -16.10 -24.74
C ARG A 282 14.42 -14.81 -24.10
N GLU A 283 13.38 -14.24 -24.69
CA GLU A 283 12.74 -13.03 -24.19
C GLU A 283 11.33 -13.35 -23.66
N GLU A 284 10.99 -12.76 -22.52
CA GLU A 284 9.66 -12.83 -21.91
C GLU A 284 9.03 -11.46 -21.91
N ARG A 285 7.79 -11.36 -22.42
CA ARG A 285 6.99 -10.14 -22.41
C ARG A 285 5.73 -10.35 -21.59
N TYR A 286 5.28 -9.29 -20.95
CA TYR A 286 4.08 -9.30 -20.13
C TYR A 286 3.21 -8.10 -20.49
N ARG A 287 1.91 -8.34 -20.60
CA ARG A 287 0.89 -7.31 -20.80
C ARG A 287 -0.20 -7.53 -19.76
N SER A 288 -0.48 -6.53 -18.93
CA SER A 288 -1.50 -6.61 -17.89
C SER A 288 -2.76 -5.88 -18.35
N VAL A 289 -3.93 -6.48 -18.15
CA VAL A 289 -5.25 -5.90 -18.43
C VAL A 289 -6.04 -5.87 -17.12
N LEU A 290 -6.44 -4.67 -16.69
CA LEU A 290 -7.07 -4.41 -15.39
C LEU A 290 -8.03 -3.21 -15.46
N PRO A 291 -9.08 -3.15 -14.63
CA PRO A 291 -10.03 -2.04 -14.67
C PRO A 291 -9.56 -0.79 -13.91
N CYS A 292 -10.27 0.32 -14.11
CA CYS A 292 -10.22 1.44 -13.16
C CYS A 292 -10.97 1.07 -11.87
N TRP A 293 -10.72 1.80 -10.80
CA TRP A 293 -11.51 1.69 -9.56
C TRP A 293 -11.30 2.92 -8.66
N SER A 294 -12.27 3.18 -7.81
CA SER A 294 -12.23 4.18 -6.75
C SER A 294 -12.86 3.63 -5.48
N ALA A 295 -12.23 3.86 -4.33
CA ALA A 295 -12.67 3.32 -3.04
C ALA A 295 -12.59 4.39 -1.96
N GLU A 296 -13.64 4.46 -1.14
CA GLU A 296 -13.70 5.17 0.13
C GLU A 296 -14.05 4.15 1.23
N SER A 297 -13.45 4.25 2.41
CA SER A 297 -13.65 3.26 3.48
C SER A 297 -13.44 3.85 4.87
N GLU A 298 -14.40 3.65 5.78
CA GLU A 298 -14.22 3.85 7.22
C GLU A 298 -14.01 2.51 7.95
N HIS A 299 -12.94 2.42 8.75
CA HIS A 299 -12.62 1.27 9.59
C HIS A 299 -12.70 1.65 11.08
N ASP A 300 -13.48 0.91 11.87
CA ASP A 300 -13.47 1.01 13.34
C ASP A 300 -12.31 0.19 13.92
N LEU A 301 -11.28 0.91 14.38
CA LEU A 301 -10.04 0.37 14.93
C LEU A 301 -10.11 0.08 16.44
N SER A 302 -11.24 0.36 17.10
CA SER A 302 -11.43 0.08 18.54
C SER A 302 -11.41 -1.42 18.88
N ARG A 303 -11.68 -2.28 17.88
CA ARG A 303 -11.71 -3.74 18.03
C ARG A 303 -10.34 -4.29 18.44
N GLU A 304 -10.32 -5.22 19.39
CA GLU A 304 -9.10 -5.82 19.97
C GLU A 304 -8.12 -6.41 18.94
N VAL A 305 -8.65 -6.91 17.82
CA VAL A 305 -7.87 -7.41 16.69
C VAL A 305 -6.93 -6.35 16.08
N PHE A 306 -7.20 -5.05 16.18
CA PHE A 306 -6.30 -4.01 15.67
C PHE A 306 -5.20 -3.58 16.66
N GLY A 307 -5.24 -4.03 17.92
CA GLY A 307 -4.20 -3.75 18.93
C GLY A 307 -4.36 -2.45 19.73
N PHE A 308 -5.28 -1.56 19.35
CA PHE A 308 -5.50 -0.28 20.05
C PHE A 308 -5.91 -0.42 21.53
N PRO A 309 -6.71 -1.42 21.96
CA PRO A 309 -6.95 -1.66 23.38
C PRO A 309 -5.69 -2.00 24.19
N ALA A 310 -4.69 -2.66 23.59
CA ALA A 310 -3.40 -2.91 24.23
C ALA A 310 -2.55 -1.65 24.30
N ALA A 311 -2.56 -0.82 23.25
CA ALA A 311 -1.90 0.49 23.24
C ALA A 311 -2.47 1.43 24.32
N LEU A 312 -3.80 1.47 24.49
CA LEU A 312 -4.44 2.26 25.55
C LEU A 312 -3.99 1.79 26.95
N ARG A 313 -3.97 0.48 27.21
CA ARG A 313 -3.44 -0.10 28.48
C ARG A 313 -1.95 0.21 28.72
N VAL A 314 -1.16 0.46 27.68
CA VAL A 314 0.23 0.92 27.80
C VAL A 314 0.28 2.41 28.17
N LEU A 315 -0.64 3.24 27.68
CA LEU A 315 -0.70 4.68 27.94
C LEU A 315 -1.37 5.06 29.28
N GLU A 316 -2.37 4.32 29.75
CA GLU A 316 -3.09 4.62 31.00
C GLU A 316 -2.17 4.95 32.21
N PRO A 317 -1.14 4.13 32.56
CA PRO A 317 -0.23 4.43 33.66
C PRO A 317 0.71 5.62 33.39
N VAL A 318 0.90 5.98 32.12
CA VAL A 318 1.71 7.14 31.69
C VAL A 318 0.91 8.42 31.87
N ILE A 319 -0.33 8.43 31.39
CA ILE A 319 -1.28 9.54 31.52
C ILE A 319 -1.65 9.79 33.00
N GLY A 320 -1.74 8.72 33.80
CA GLY A 320 -2.23 8.79 35.19
C GLY A 320 -3.74 8.65 35.29
N ALA A 321 -4.37 8.03 34.29
CA ALA A 321 -5.81 7.75 34.21
C ALA A 321 -6.05 6.26 34.01
N SER A 322 -7.27 5.78 34.23
CA SER A 322 -7.63 4.36 34.08
C SER A 322 -9.11 4.19 33.75
N GLY A 323 -9.44 3.18 32.95
CA GLY A 323 -10.80 2.94 32.46
C GLY A 323 -11.21 3.92 31.36
N LEU A 324 -10.27 4.34 30.52
CA LEU A 324 -10.55 5.25 29.40
C LEU A 324 -11.36 4.52 28.30
N ASP A 325 -12.32 5.23 27.70
CA ASP A 325 -13.05 4.74 26.51
C ASP A 325 -12.19 4.90 25.24
N LEU A 326 -12.24 3.91 24.35
CA LEU A 326 -11.43 3.88 23.13
C LEU A 326 -12.30 4.11 21.90
N LYS A 327 -12.10 5.26 21.26
CA LYS A 327 -12.60 5.54 19.91
C LYS A 327 -11.42 5.71 18.98
N ALA A 328 -11.23 4.74 18.08
CA ALA A 328 -10.19 4.77 17.07
C ALA A 328 -10.84 4.43 15.72
N LYS A 329 -10.61 5.28 14.71
CA LYS A 329 -11.08 5.06 13.34
C LYS A 329 -9.99 5.38 12.33
N GLN A 330 -10.13 4.83 11.13
CA GLN A 330 -9.42 5.26 9.94
C GLN A 330 -10.44 5.53 8.83
N SER A 331 -10.37 6.69 8.20
CA SER A 331 -10.92 6.89 6.85
C SER A 331 -9.78 6.76 5.84
N ALA A 332 -10.07 6.20 4.67
CA ALA A 332 -9.12 6.04 3.57
C ALA A 332 -9.83 6.21 2.23
N VAL A 333 -9.19 6.90 1.29
CA VAL A 333 -9.68 7.17 -0.07
C VAL A 333 -8.58 6.84 -1.08
N ALA A 334 -8.92 6.22 -2.20
CA ALA A 334 -8.01 5.93 -3.29
C ALA A 334 -8.72 5.86 -4.65
N ARG A 335 -8.01 6.21 -5.72
CA ARG A 335 -8.46 6.03 -7.11
C ARG A 335 -7.31 5.56 -7.99
N TYR A 336 -7.61 4.61 -8.87
CA TYR A 336 -6.67 4.07 -9.85
C TYR A 336 -7.17 4.39 -11.26
N SER A 337 -6.43 5.23 -11.99
CA SER A 337 -6.83 5.78 -13.28
C SER A 337 -5.79 5.56 -14.38
N ARG A 338 -6.11 5.97 -15.61
CA ARG A 338 -5.20 5.87 -16.76
C ARG A 338 -3.88 6.60 -16.52
N TYR A 339 -3.95 7.76 -15.85
CA TYR A 339 -2.83 8.69 -15.72
C TYR A 339 -2.15 8.67 -14.35
N GLY A 340 -2.77 8.08 -13.33
CA GLY A 340 -2.13 7.99 -12.02
C GLY A 340 -2.99 7.37 -10.93
N PHE A 341 -2.42 7.45 -9.73
CA PHE A 341 -3.11 7.48 -8.46
C PHE A 341 -3.42 8.96 -8.16
N GLU A 342 -4.28 9.52 -9.02
CA GLU A 342 -4.60 10.94 -9.30
C GLU A 342 -3.42 11.83 -9.81
N ALA A 343 -3.63 12.48 -10.96
CA ALA A 343 -2.58 12.82 -11.96
C ALA A 343 -2.26 14.35 -12.07
N ALA A 344 -1.42 14.92 -12.97
CA ALA A 344 -0.73 14.52 -14.21
C ALA A 344 0.68 15.21 -14.31
N ALA A 345 1.54 15.18 -15.35
CA ALA A 345 1.38 14.91 -16.79
C ALA A 345 2.69 14.54 -17.57
N VAL A 346 2.73 14.85 -18.89
CA VAL A 346 3.27 14.01 -19.99
C VAL A 346 4.22 14.73 -20.97
N THR A 347 5.27 14.05 -21.47
CA THR A 347 5.84 14.05 -22.86
C THR A 347 7.05 13.09 -22.95
N VAL A 348 7.24 12.38 -24.07
CA VAL A 348 8.26 11.34 -24.29
C VAL A 348 9.14 11.64 -25.52
N LEU A 349 10.41 11.18 -25.49
CA LEU A 349 11.33 11.14 -26.63
C LEU A 349 11.81 9.69 -26.87
N MET A 350 11.94 9.25 -28.13
CA MET A 350 12.47 7.94 -28.47
C MET A 350 13.54 8.04 -29.58
N ALA A 351 14.60 7.24 -29.44
CA ALA A 351 15.60 6.99 -30.48
C ALA A 351 15.82 5.46 -30.62
N VAL A 352 16.15 5.00 -31.83
CA VAL A 352 16.27 3.57 -32.16
C VAL A 352 17.60 3.30 -32.85
N THR A 353 18.29 2.20 -32.48
CA THR A 353 19.46 1.68 -33.18
C THR A 353 19.42 0.16 -33.29
N GLY A 354 19.74 -0.37 -34.48
CA GLY A 354 20.06 -1.79 -34.72
C GLY A 354 18.88 -2.77 -34.79
N LEU A 355 18.95 -3.71 -35.75
CA LEU A 355 18.08 -4.89 -35.81
C LEU A 355 18.77 -6.08 -35.11
N PRO A 356 18.20 -6.67 -34.05
CA PRO A 356 18.71 -7.90 -33.43
C PRO A 356 18.53 -9.15 -34.33
N PRO A 357 19.16 -10.30 -34.00
CA PRO A 357 19.01 -11.56 -34.73
C PRO A 357 17.65 -12.24 -34.45
N GLU A 358 17.26 -13.23 -35.27
CA GLU A 358 16.04 -14.02 -35.06
C GLU A 358 16.14 -14.91 -33.79
N GLY A 359 15.07 -14.87 -32.98
CA GLY A 359 14.87 -15.65 -31.77
C GLY A 359 13.39 -15.89 -31.49
N VAL A 360 13.04 -16.29 -30.26
CA VAL A 360 11.64 -16.53 -29.85
C VAL A 360 11.30 -15.70 -28.62
N VAL A 361 10.13 -15.09 -28.64
CA VAL A 361 9.53 -14.37 -27.51
C VAL A 361 8.37 -15.18 -26.98
N ARG A 362 8.30 -15.37 -25.65
CA ARG A 362 7.04 -15.75 -25.00
C ARG A 362 6.37 -14.52 -24.42
N SER A 363 5.08 -14.37 -24.71
CA SER A 363 4.26 -13.25 -24.24
C SER A 363 3.16 -13.78 -23.34
N ALA A 364 3.01 -13.20 -22.16
CA ALA A 364 1.90 -13.46 -21.25
C ALA A 364 0.95 -12.26 -21.17
N GLU A 365 -0.31 -12.47 -21.54
CA GLU A 365 -1.41 -11.56 -21.20
C GLU A 365 -1.90 -11.93 -19.80
N LEU A 366 -1.75 -11.04 -18.82
CA LEU A 366 -2.18 -11.21 -17.41
C LEU A 366 -3.50 -10.45 -17.21
N ARG A 367 -4.53 -11.11 -16.68
CA ARG A 367 -5.89 -10.56 -16.60
C ARG A 367 -6.40 -10.44 -15.18
N PHE A 368 -6.61 -9.21 -14.73
CA PHE A 368 -7.26 -8.88 -13.45
C PHE A 368 -8.79 -8.89 -13.63
N GLY A 369 -9.30 -10.02 -14.12
CA GLY A 369 -10.68 -10.20 -14.58
C GLY A 369 -11.71 -10.52 -13.48
N HIS A 370 -11.28 -10.60 -12.23
CA HIS A 370 -12.11 -10.87 -11.04
C HIS A 370 -11.47 -10.15 -9.83
N PRO A 371 -11.97 -10.29 -8.59
CA PRO A 371 -11.42 -9.56 -7.45
C PRO A 371 -9.92 -9.77 -7.22
N TYR A 372 -9.21 -8.70 -6.86
CA TYR A 372 -7.76 -8.68 -6.72
C TYR A 372 -7.29 -7.69 -5.64
N ALA A 373 -6.07 -7.91 -5.13
CA ALA A 373 -5.44 -7.04 -4.16
C ALA A 373 -4.59 -5.96 -4.85
N VAL A 374 -4.53 -4.76 -4.26
CA VAL A 374 -3.57 -3.72 -4.63
C VAL A 374 -2.77 -3.31 -3.39
N VAL A 375 -1.46 -3.11 -3.54
CA VAL A 375 -0.57 -2.61 -2.48
C VAL A 375 0.32 -1.50 -3.05
N ALA A 376 0.27 -0.31 -2.44
CA ALA A 376 1.15 0.80 -2.75
C ALA A 376 2.32 0.82 -1.75
N VAL A 377 3.54 0.87 -2.27
CA VAL A 377 4.80 0.71 -1.52
C VAL A 377 5.67 1.92 -1.77
N ALA A 378 6.16 2.56 -0.71
CA ALA A 378 7.14 3.63 -0.83
C ALA A 378 8.49 3.05 -1.29
N THR A 379 9.12 3.72 -2.25
CA THR A 379 10.40 3.33 -2.85
C THR A 379 11.42 4.42 -2.66
N ASP A 380 12.69 4.04 -2.60
CA ASP A 380 13.78 4.97 -2.30
C ASP A 380 15.09 4.35 -2.76
N GLU A 381 15.84 5.03 -3.63
CA GLU A 381 17.11 4.50 -4.15
C GLU A 381 18.32 4.87 -3.25
N ARG A 382 18.09 5.62 -2.17
CA ARG A 382 19.12 5.91 -1.15
C ARG A 382 19.57 4.62 -0.45
N PRO A 383 20.81 4.57 0.10
CA PRO A 383 21.26 3.43 0.89
C PRO A 383 20.30 3.12 2.06
N ALA A 384 20.06 1.85 2.38
CA ALA A 384 19.04 1.42 3.35
C ALA A 384 19.10 2.11 4.72
N GLU A 385 20.29 2.50 5.20
CA GLU A 385 20.49 3.25 6.45
C GLU A 385 19.91 4.69 6.42
N GLN A 386 19.60 5.21 5.23
CA GLN A 386 19.11 6.55 4.93
C GLN A 386 17.74 6.52 4.23
N ALA A 387 17.12 5.34 4.12
CA ALA A 387 15.92 5.10 3.35
C ALA A 387 14.81 4.43 4.20
N PRO A 388 14.33 5.08 5.28
CA PRO A 388 13.39 4.47 6.23
C PRO A 388 12.03 4.10 5.63
N TRP A 389 11.70 4.66 4.46
CA TRP A 389 10.49 4.36 3.70
C TRP A 389 10.63 3.23 2.68
N HIS A 390 11.85 2.78 2.34
CA HIS A 390 12.06 1.80 1.27
C HIS A 390 11.34 0.47 1.56
N GLY A 391 10.50 0.04 0.61
CA GLY A 391 9.79 -1.23 0.72
C GLY A 391 8.65 -1.23 1.75
N VAL A 392 8.27 -0.06 2.29
CA VAL A 392 7.18 0.07 3.26
C VAL A 392 5.82 0.13 2.54
N PRO A 393 4.89 -0.81 2.77
CA PRO A 393 3.53 -0.72 2.24
C PRO A 393 2.75 0.39 2.96
N VAL A 394 2.35 1.41 2.21
CA VAL A 394 1.65 2.60 2.73
C VAL A 394 0.13 2.42 2.65
N PHE A 395 -0.37 1.96 1.50
CA PHE A 395 -1.79 1.73 1.24
C PHE A 395 -2.02 0.33 0.69
N SER A 396 -3.24 -0.17 0.88
CA SER A 396 -3.68 -1.46 0.37
C SER A 396 -5.18 -1.46 0.12
N ALA A 397 -5.62 -2.08 -0.97
CA ALA A 397 -7.03 -2.14 -1.35
C ALA A 397 -7.43 -3.55 -1.79
N TRP A 398 -8.71 -3.87 -1.60
CA TRP A 398 -9.36 -5.02 -2.22
C TRP A 398 -10.30 -4.51 -3.30
N VAL A 399 -10.02 -4.85 -4.56
CA VAL A 399 -10.79 -4.40 -5.72
C VAL A 399 -11.80 -5.49 -6.06
N SER A 400 -13.06 -5.28 -5.69
CA SER A 400 -14.17 -6.20 -6.00
C SER A 400 -15.40 -5.52 -6.59
N ASP A 401 -15.39 -4.19 -6.72
CA ASP A 401 -16.42 -3.41 -7.39
C ASP A 401 -15.78 -2.34 -8.30
N PRO A 402 -15.20 -2.73 -9.45
CA PRO A 402 -14.43 -1.80 -10.30
C PRO A 402 -15.30 -0.87 -11.14
N ASP A 403 -14.68 0.25 -11.54
CA ASP A 403 -15.23 1.32 -12.36
C ASP A 403 -14.85 1.17 -13.85
N ASP A 404 -15.68 1.74 -14.73
CA ASP A 404 -15.33 1.93 -16.14
C ASP A 404 -14.32 3.08 -16.29
N VAL A 405 -13.61 3.14 -17.42
CA VAL A 405 -12.66 4.24 -17.67
C VAL A 405 -13.44 5.56 -17.84
N PRO A 406 -13.15 6.61 -17.06
CA PRO A 406 -13.87 7.88 -17.15
C PRO A 406 -13.86 8.46 -18.56
N ALA A 407 -15.00 8.98 -19.02
CA ALA A 407 -15.16 9.46 -20.39
C ALA A 407 -14.13 10.54 -20.81
N GLU A 408 -13.67 11.34 -19.84
CA GLU A 408 -12.64 12.38 -20.01
C GLU A 408 -11.23 11.80 -20.22
N GLU A 409 -10.94 10.63 -19.64
CA GLU A 409 -9.67 9.92 -19.80
C GLU A 409 -9.64 9.08 -21.10
N ALA A 410 -10.78 8.92 -21.77
CA ALA A 410 -10.99 7.94 -22.83
C ALA A 410 -10.97 8.52 -24.26
N GLY A 411 -10.32 9.69 -24.40
CA GLY A 411 -9.96 10.37 -25.66
C GLY A 411 -8.46 10.32 -25.98
#